data_AF-A0A4C1WX98-F1
#
_entry.id   AF-A0A4C1WX98-F1
#
_cell.length_a   1.000
_cell.length_b   1.000
_cell.length_c   1.000
_cell.angle_alpha   90.00
_cell.angle_beta   90.00
_cell.angle_gamma   90.00
#
_symmetry.space_group_name_H-M   'P 1'
#
loop_
_entity.id
_entity.type
_entity.pdbx_description
1 polymer ?
#
loop_
_entity_poly.entity_id
_entity_poly.type
_entity_poly.pdbx_seq_one_letter_code
_entity_poly.pdbx_strand_id
1 'polypeptide(L)'
;MERKRVTYAQRELARNFRGDIWAHNGPGVITRVLQERCNVSTSKMSAEYCDGFEVYGPKLLLPVRWQDWKVYFEPGELDSPETILHHIWNRISSHRTVPADSPYAKLAREFCPTTYNAYKDVF
;
A
#
# COMPACT_ATOMS: atom_id res chain seq x y z
N MET A 1 -28.28 2.63 6.16
CA MET A 1 -27.50 3.12 4.98
C MET A 1 -26.20 2.33 4.75
N GLU A 2 -25.73 1.56 5.74
CA GLU A 2 -24.42 0.89 5.76
C GLU A 2 -24.32 -0.40 4.92
N ARG A 3 -25.45 -1.13 4.76
CA ARG A 3 -25.50 -2.38 3.96
C ARG A 3 -25.27 -2.21 2.45
N LYS A 4 -25.31 -0.98 1.90
CA LYS A 4 -25.11 -0.75 0.46
C LYS A 4 -23.64 -0.74 0.03
N ARG A 5 -22.70 -0.34 0.89
CA ARG A 5 -21.28 -0.15 0.49
C ARG A 5 -20.54 -1.45 0.22
N VAL A 6 -20.79 -2.49 1.02
CA VAL A 6 -20.23 -3.83 0.82
C VAL A 6 -20.65 -4.43 -0.53
N THR A 7 -21.80 -4.02 -1.08
CA THR A 7 -22.33 -4.59 -2.31
C THR A 7 -21.62 -4.13 -3.60
N TYR A 8 -21.02 -2.94 -3.64
CA TYR A 8 -20.39 -2.44 -4.88
C TYR A 8 -19.12 -3.23 -5.21
N ALA A 9 -18.18 -3.34 -4.26
CA ALA A 9 -16.95 -4.11 -4.45
C ALA A 9 -17.24 -5.60 -4.69
N GLN A 10 -18.21 -6.19 -3.98
CA GLN A 10 -18.60 -7.58 -4.20
C GLN A 10 -19.18 -7.81 -5.60
N ARG A 11 -20.05 -6.91 -6.10
CA ARG A 11 -20.63 -7.02 -7.44
C ARG A 11 -19.58 -6.79 -8.53
N GLU A 12 -18.69 -5.83 -8.33
CA GLU A 12 -17.59 -5.54 -9.25
C GLU A 12 -16.69 -6.77 -9.36
N LEU A 13 -16.24 -7.32 -8.22
CA LEU A 13 -15.43 -8.54 -8.17
C LEU A 13 -16.13 -9.72 -8.85
N ALA A 14 -17.42 -9.95 -8.55
CA ALA A 14 -18.17 -11.07 -9.12
C ALA A 14 -18.31 -10.99 -10.65
N ARG A 15 -18.37 -9.79 -11.23
CA ARG A 15 -18.53 -9.56 -12.67
C ARG A 15 -17.22 -9.57 -13.43
N ASN A 16 -16.14 -9.08 -12.81
CA ASN A 16 -14.86 -8.86 -13.46
C ASN A 16 -13.74 -9.76 -12.90
N PHE A 17 -14.08 -10.88 -12.25
CA PHE A 17 -13.08 -11.77 -11.68
C PHE A 17 -12.08 -12.27 -12.73
N ARG A 18 -10.79 -12.16 -12.42
CA ARG A 18 -9.67 -12.61 -13.27
C ARG A 18 -8.72 -13.49 -12.46
N GLY A 19 -8.93 -14.80 -12.52
CA GLY A 19 -8.13 -15.77 -11.74
C GLY A 19 -6.63 -15.76 -12.06
N ASP A 20 -6.26 -15.23 -13.23
CA ASP A 20 -4.89 -15.09 -13.71
C ASP A 20 -4.16 -13.83 -13.18
N ILE A 21 -4.88 -12.85 -12.61
CA ILE A 21 -4.31 -11.58 -12.17
C ILE A 21 -4.74 -11.26 -10.73
N TRP A 22 -3.91 -11.64 -9.75
CA TRP A 22 -4.18 -11.42 -8.32
C TRP A 22 -4.60 -9.97 -7.99
N ALA A 23 -3.84 -8.98 -8.48
CA ALA A 23 -4.10 -7.57 -8.19
C ALA A 23 -5.42 -7.05 -8.79
N HIS A 24 -5.91 -7.69 -9.86
CA HIS A 24 -7.19 -7.32 -10.49
C HIS A 24 -8.36 -7.56 -9.54
N ASN A 25 -8.28 -8.60 -8.71
CA ASN A 25 -9.34 -9.05 -7.80
C ASN A 25 -9.24 -8.45 -6.40
N GLY A 26 -8.17 -7.74 -6.08
CA GLY A 26 -7.96 -7.08 -4.78
C GLY A 26 -7.98 -5.57 -4.93
N PRO A 27 -6.80 -4.90 -4.93
CA PRO A 27 -6.74 -3.44 -5.08
C PRO A 27 -7.48 -2.91 -6.32
N GLY A 28 -7.42 -3.63 -7.45
CA GLY A 28 -8.09 -3.25 -8.68
C GLY A 28 -9.60 -3.12 -8.55
N VAL A 29 -10.25 -3.95 -7.71
CA VAL A 29 -11.70 -3.86 -7.44
C VAL A 29 -12.04 -2.51 -6.83
N ILE A 30 -11.30 -2.13 -5.78
CA ILE A 30 -11.52 -0.88 -5.08
C ILE A 30 -11.26 0.30 -6.02
N THR A 31 -10.19 0.26 -6.81
CA THR A 31 -9.89 1.30 -7.80
C THR A 31 -11.01 1.46 -8.83
N ARG A 32 -11.55 0.36 -9.40
CA ARG A 32 -12.62 0.45 -10.41
C ARG A 32 -13.93 0.98 -9.81
N VAL A 33 -14.30 0.54 -8.61
CA VAL A 33 -15.46 1.09 -7.90
C VAL A 33 -15.29 2.59 -7.65
N LEU A 34 -14.09 3.05 -7.26
CA LEU A 34 -13.82 4.47 -7.07
C LEU A 34 -13.78 5.23 -8.41
N GLN A 35 -13.29 4.63 -9.50
CA GLN A 35 -13.32 5.26 -10.83
C GLN A 35 -14.76 5.51 -11.29
N GLU A 36 -15.65 4.54 -11.10
CA GLU A 36 -17.07 4.70 -11.41
C GLU A 36 -17.75 5.74 -10.51
N ARG A 37 -17.41 5.75 -9.21
CA ARG A 37 -18.00 6.69 -8.24
C ARG A 37 -17.53 8.12 -8.44
N CYS A 38 -16.22 8.33 -8.55
CA CYS A 38 -15.61 9.66 -8.56
C CYS A 38 -15.61 10.31 -9.95
N ASN A 39 -15.73 9.50 -11.01
CA ASN A 39 -15.74 9.94 -12.41
C ASN A 39 -14.56 10.88 -12.80
N VAL A 40 -13.38 10.62 -12.24
CA VAL A 40 -12.12 11.32 -12.53
C VAL A 40 -10.98 10.31 -12.65
N SER A 41 -9.83 10.74 -13.20
CA SER A 41 -8.62 9.91 -13.20
C SER A 41 -8.17 9.60 -11.77
N THR A 42 -7.53 8.44 -11.55
CA THR A 42 -7.07 8.03 -10.21
C THR A 42 -6.17 9.04 -9.52
N SER A 43 -5.37 9.79 -10.30
CA SER A 43 -4.52 10.88 -9.81
C SER A 43 -5.27 12.12 -9.31
N LYS A 44 -6.56 12.25 -9.62
CA LYS A 44 -7.42 13.39 -9.24
C LYS A 44 -8.50 13.01 -8.23
N MET A 45 -8.58 11.74 -7.84
CA MET A 45 -9.52 11.31 -6.82
C MET A 45 -9.18 11.98 -5.49
N SER A 46 -10.18 12.61 -4.89
CA SER A 46 -10.11 13.27 -3.58
C SER A 46 -11.52 13.33 -3.01
N ALA A 47 -11.67 13.75 -1.74
CA ALA A 47 -13.01 13.92 -1.16
C ALA A 47 -13.92 14.87 -1.98
N GLU A 48 -13.35 15.87 -2.66
CA GLU A 48 -14.09 16.81 -3.53
C GLU A 48 -14.76 16.07 -4.70
N TYR A 49 -14.03 15.17 -5.36
CA TYR A 49 -14.51 14.46 -6.54
C TYR A 49 -15.19 13.12 -6.23
N CYS A 50 -15.11 12.63 -4.99
CA CYS A 50 -15.54 11.29 -4.60
C CYS A 50 -16.70 11.27 -3.58
N ASP A 51 -17.57 12.29 -3.58
CA ASP A 51 -18.69 12.45 -2.63
C ASP A 51 -18.25 12.37 -1.15
N GLY A 52 -17.17 13.08 -0.80
CA GLY A 52 -16.61 13.08 0.55
C GLY A 52 -15.81 11.83 0.92
N PHE A 53 -15.59 10.89 -0.01
CA PHE A 53 -14.68 9.77 0.22
C PHE A 53 -13.24 10.20 -0.06
N GLU A 54 -12.43 10.30 0.98
CA GLU A 54 -11.03 10.71 0.85
C GLU A 54 -10.20 9.63 0.14
N VAL A 55 -9.41 10.03 -0.85
CA VAL A 55 -8.52 9.14 -1.60
C VAL A 55 -7.12 9.74 -1.59
N TYR A 56 -6.19 9.07 -0.92
CA TYR A 56 -4.81 9.52 -0.86
C TYR A 56 -3.99 9.00 -2.03
N GLY A 57 -3.12 9.86 -2.54
CA GLY A 57 -2.18 9.52 -3.59
C GLY A 57 -1.06 8.56 -3.14
N PRO A 58 -0.40 7.88 -4.08
CA PRO A 58 0.63 6.90 -3.78
C PRO A 58 1.86 7.48 -3.05
N LYS A 59 2.17 8.78 -3.19
CA LYS A 59 3.26 9.41 -2.44
C LYS A 59 3.11 9.32 -0.92
N LEU A 60 1.86 9.30 -0.44
CA LEU A 60 1.55 9.28 0.99
C LEU A 60 1.63 7.86 1.58
N LEU A 61 1.31 6.84 0.78
CA LEU A 61 1.09 5.46 1.24
C LEU A 61 2.01 4.40 0.62
N LEU A 62 2.64 4.71 -0.51
CA LEU A 62 3.42 3.80 -1.35
C LEU A 62 4.59 4.56 -2.01
N PRO A 63 5.49 5.20 -1.23
CA PRO A 63 6.58 6.00 -1.80
C PRO A 63 7.54 5.18 -2.67
N VAL A 64 7.70 3.89 -2.36
CA VAL A 64 8.54 2.95 -3.11
C VAL A 64 7.64 1.95 -3.83
N ARG A 65 7.77 1.87 -5.15
CA ARG A 65 7.02 0.91 -5.97
C ARG A 65 7.59 -0.50 -5.84
N TRP A 66 6.78 -1.50 -6.16
CA TRP A 66 7.17 -2.91 -6.03
C TRP A 66 8.39 -3.29 -6.87
N GLN A 67 8.69 -2.60 -7.97
CA GLN A 67 9.90 -2.83 -8.77
C GLN A 67 11.17 -2.42 -8.03
N ASP A 68 11.05 -1.39 -7.20
CA ASP A 68 12.14 -0.72 -6.49
C ASP A 68 12.24 -1.20 -5.04
N TRP A 69 11.51 -2.26 -4.66
CA TRP A 69 11.38 -2.74 -3.27
C TRP A 69 12.70 -2.97 -2.54
N LYS A 70 13.78 -3.27 -3.27
CA LYS A 70 15.11 -3.54 -2.71
C LYS A 70 15.69 -2.35 -1.95
N VAL A 71 15.29 -1.12 -2.27
CA VAL A 71 15.78 0.09 -1.58
C VAL A 71 15.49 0.06 -0.08
N TYR A 72 14.46 -0.67 0.36
CA TYR A 72 14.16 -0.86 1.77
C TYR A 72 15.21 -1.68 2.52
N PHE A 73 15.99 -2.50 1.80
CA PHE A 73 16.90 -3.50 2.33
C PHE A 73 18.36 -3.24 1.94
N GLU A 74 18.65 -2.14 1.27
CA GLU A 74 20.00 -1.71 0.89
C GLU A 74 20.43 -0.52 1.78
N PRO A 75 21.73 -0.34 2.05
CA PRO A 75 22.21 0.79 2.83
C PRO A 75 21.78 2.13 2.21
N GLY A 76 21.18 3.02 3.02
CA GLY A 76 20.72 4.33 2.54
C GLY A 76 19.61 4.92 3.40
N GLU A 77 19.00 5.98 2.88
CA GLU A 77 17.83 6.66 3.45
C GLU A 77 16.70 6.71 2.42
N LEU A 78 15.46 6.76 2.89
CA LEU A 78 14.31 7.03 2.04
C LEU A 78 14.01 8.52 2.07
N ASP A 79 14.09 9.16 0.91
CA ASP A 79 13.62 10.55 0.75
C ASP A 79 12.10 10.56 0.54
N SER A 80 11.37 10.46 1.65
CA SER A 80 9.90 10.44 1.64
C SER A 80 9.30 11.10 2.90
N PRO A 81 9.58 12.40 3.14
CA PRO A 81 9.23 13.08 4.39
C PRO A 81 7.71 13.26 4.59
N GLU A 82 6.94 13.23 3.51
CA GLU A 82 5.48 13.34 3.57
C GLU A 82 4.77 11.98 3.71
N THR A 83 5.49 10.86 3.67
CA THR A 83 4.89 9.52 3.75
C THR A 83 4.44 9.19 5.17
N ILE A 84 3.24 8.59 5.30
CA ILE A 84 2.72 8.09 6.58
C ILE A 84 2.68 6.55 6.65
N LEU A 85 2.83 5.86 5.51
CA LEU A 85 2.82 4.40 5.43
C LEU A 85 3.84 3.91 4.41
N HIS A 86 4.63 2.91 4.82
CA HIS A 86 5.53 2.18 3.94
C HIS A 86 5.03 0.76 3.72
N HIS A 87 4.81 0.38 2.46
CA HIS A 87 4.51 -1.01 2.09
C HIS A 87 5.81 -1.73 1.74
N ILE A 88 6.19 -2.73 2.55
CA ILE A 88 7.50 -3.40 2.48
C ILE A 88 7.55 -4.55 1.45
N TRP A 89 6.45 -4.77 0.71
CA TRP A 89 6.36 -5.75 -0.39
C TRP A 89 6.71 -7.20 0.03
N ASN A 90 6.22 -7.63 1.19
CA ASN A 90 6.60 -8.86 1.91
C ASN A 90 6.61 -10.12 1.05
N ARG A 91 5.71 -10.23 0.06
CA ARG A 91 5.67 -11.37 -0.86
C ARG A 91 6.98 -11.56 -1.63
N ILE A 92 7.58 -10.46 -2.08
CA ILE A 92 8.84 -10.49 -2.85
C ILE A 92 10.06 -10.28 -1.96
N SER A 93 9.92 -9.66 -0.78
CA SER A 93 11.03 -9.37 0.13
C SER A 93 11.23 -10.39 1.26
N SER A 94 10.31 -11.34 1.46
CA SER A 94 10.34 -12.31 2.58
C SER A 94 11.62 -13.15 2.73
N HIS A 95 12.42 -13.29 1.67
CA HIS A 95 13.68 -14.03 1.70
C HIS A 95 14.89 -13.16 2.07
N ARG A 96 14.69 -11.86 2.30
CA ARG A 96 15.77 -10.94 2.66
C ARG A 96 15.90 -10.83 4.17
N THR A 97 17.15 -10.89 4.62
CA THR A 97 17.55 -10.38 5.93
C THR A 97 17.43 -8.86 5.93
N VAL A 98 17.10 -8.25 7.06
CA VAL A 98 17.04 -6.78 7.17
C VAL A 98 18.36 -6.26 7.74
N PRO A 99 19.23 -5.60 6.95
CA PRO A 99 20.45 -5.00 7.48
C PRO A 99 20.11 -3.89 8.49
N ALA A 100 20.87 -3.78 9.58
CA ALA A 100 20.62 -2.82 10.66
C ALA A 100 20.69 -1.35 10.22
N ASP A 101 21.37 -1.07 9.11
CA ASP A 101 21.53 0.25 8.49
C ASP A 101 20.59 0.50 7.29
N SER A 102 19.74 -0.48 6.96
CA SER A 102 18.75 -0.34 5.89
C SER A 102 17.61 0.60 6.30
N PRO A 103 16.92 1.23 5.33
CA PRO A 103 15.75 2.04 5.64
C PRO A 103 14.66 1.28 6.39
N TYR A 104 14.43 -0.01 6.09
CA TYR A 104 13.42 -0.77 6.80
C TYR A 104 13.77 -0.97 8.28
N ALA A 105 15.04 -1.27 8.61
CA ALA A 105 15.47 -1.36 10.00
C ALA A 105 15.32 -0.02 10.74
N LYS A 106 15.63 1.10 10.10
CA LYS A 106 15.46 2.44 10.68
C LYS A 106 14.00 2.74 10.98
N LEU A 107 13.12 2.54 10.00
CA LEU A 107 11.67 2.68 10.16
C LEU A 107 11.13 1.77 11.28
N ALA A 108 11.55 0.51 11.31
CA ALA A 108 11.10 -0.44 12.33
C ALA A 108 11.58 -0.06 13.74
N ARG A 109 12.81 0.45 13.86
CA ARG A 109 13.35 0.93 15.15
C ARG A 109 12.59 2.14 15.67
N GLU A 110 12.19 3.04 14.78
CA GLU A 110 11.47 4.26 15.13
C GLU A 110 9.99 4.00 15.44
N PHE A 111 9.28 3.31 14.54
CA PHE A 111 7.82 3.18 14.60
C PHE A 111 7.33 1.83 15.19
N CYS A 112 8.20 0.82 15.26
CA CYS A 112 7.89 -0.51 15.80
C CYS A 112 8.94 -0.99 16.84
N PRO A 113 9.35 -0.15 17.81
CA PRO A 113 10.52 -0.42 18.66
C PRO A 113 10.41 -1.73 19.44
N THR A 114 9.22 -2.09 19.93
CA THR A 114 8.98 -3.34 20.65
C THR A 114 9.30 -4.56 19.80
N THR A 115 8.81 -4.59 18.56
CA THR A 115 9.05 -5.69 17.61
C THR A 115 10.51 -5.70 17.19
N TYR A 116 11.08 -4.55 16.85
CA TYR A 116 12.48 -4.45 16.45
C TYR A 116 13.42 -4.97 17.56
N ASN A 117 13.19 -4.57 18.81
CA ASN A 117 14.02 -5.01 19.94
C ASN A 117 13.87 -6.51 20.25
N ALA A 118 12.67 -7.06 20.11
CA ALA A 118 12.40 -8.48 20.35
C ALA A 118 13.12 -9.40 19.34
N TYR A 119 13.29 -8.93 18.10
CA TYR A 119 13.87 -9.71 17.01
C TYR A 119 15.19 -9.14 16.50
N LYS A 120 15.86 -8.23 17.23
CA LYS A 120 17.00 -7.43 16.76
C LYS A 120 18.09 -8.19 15.98
N ASP A 121 18.34 -9.45 16.35
CA ASP A 121 19.41 -10.28 15.79
C ASP A 121 18.96 -11.03 14.52
N VAL A 122 17.65 -11.06 14.25
CA VAL A 122 16.99 -11.81 13.16
C VAL A 122 15.85 -11.00 12.50
N PHE A 123 15.81 -9.68 12.69
CA PHE A 123 14.75 -8.82 12.17
C PHE A 123 14.70 -8.85 10.64
#